data_AF-A0A958H9X9-F1
#
_entry.id   AF-A0A958H9X9-F1
#
_cell.length_a   1.000
_cell.length_b   1.000
_cell.length_c   1.000
_cell.angle_alpha   90.00
_cell.angle_beta   90.00
_cell.angle_gamma   90.00
#
_symmetry.space_group_name_H-M   'P 1'
#
loop_
_entity.id
_entity.type
_entity.pdbx_description
1 polymer ?
#
loop_
_entity_poly.entity_id
_entity_poly.type
_entity_poly.pdbx_seq_one_letter_code
_entity_poly.pdbx_strand_id
1 'polypeptide(L)'
;ALSLLTQGITANIQGERTASETLLLDSLDMYRALCDRAGQVDVLLGLGANVIGHRDFIRARGYLEAALALCRELGHLAGIAQCLQGLGSLALRHGDLMLAEQWLNQSTAALRVITAQDISSSSELLGELAYWQGNYTEARARFQESLRLS
;
A
#
# COMPACT_ATOMS: atom_id res chain seq x y z
N ALA A 1 -12.04 4.74 -17.76
CA ALA A 1 -10.87 4.81 -16.86
C ALA A 1 -11.33 5.07 -15.42
N LEU A 2 -11.65 6.31 -15.01
CA LEU A 2 -12.03 6.61 -13.61
C LEU A 2 -13.26 5.80 -13.10
N SER A 3 -14.30 5.65 -13.93
CA SER A 3 -15.49 4.87 -13.56
C SER A 3 -15.19 3.39 -13.28
N LEU A 4 -14.23 2.79 -13.99
CA LEU A 4 -13.89 1.37 -13.81
C LEU A 4 -13.01 1.17 -12.58
N LEU A 5 -12.09 2.11 -12.30
CA LEU A 5 -11.32 2.14 -11.05
C LEU A 5 -12.25 2.19 -9.83
N THR A 6 -13.21 3.11 -9.82
CA THR A 6 -14.16 3.24 -8.69
C THR A 6 -15.05 2.01 -8.54
N GLN A 7 -15.48 1.40 -9.65
CA GLN A 7 -16.25 0.16 -9.62
C GLN A 7 -15.41 -1.02 -9.10
N GLY A 8 -14.15 -1.14 -9.52
CA GLY A 8 -13.23 -2.17 -9.03
C GLY A 8 -12.98 -2.05 -7.51
N ILE A 9 -12.74 -0.84 -7.01
CA ILE A 9 -12.60 -0.59 -5.56
C ILE A 9 -13.89 -0.94 -4.81
N THR A 10 -15.05 -0.59 -5.37
CA THR A 10 -16.36 -0.88 -4.74
C THR A 10 -16.64 -2.38 -4.72
N ALA A 11 -16.36 -3.09 -5.81
CA ALA A 11 -16.49 -4.54 -5.90
C ALA A 11 -15.56 -5.25 -4.89
N ASN A 12 -14.36 -4.72 -4.64
CA ASN A 12 -13.47 -5.22 -3.59
C ASN A 12 -14.12 -5.10 -2.20
N ILE A 13 -14.71 -3.94 -1.88
CA ILE A 13 -15.41 -3.70 -0.61
C ILE A 13 -16.61 -4.64 -0.47
N GLN A 14 -17.30 -4.94 -1.58
CA GLN A 14 -18.44 -5.86 -1.62
C GLN A 14 -18.03 -7.36 -1.60
N GLY A 15 -16.73 -7.66 -1.63
CA GLY A 15 -16.21 -9.03 -1.63
C GLY A 15 -16.30 -9.74 -2.99
N GLU A 16 -16.62 -9.03 -4.06
CA GLU A 16 -16.72 -9.54 -5.43
C GLU A 16 -15.34 -9.62 -6.08
N ARG A 17 -14.56 -10.61 -5.63
CA ARG A 17 -13.11 -10.73 -5.86
C ARG A 17 -12.70 -10.72 -7.33
N THR A 18 -13.32 -11.59 -8.12
CA THR A 18 -12.99 -11.77 -9.54
C THR A 18 -13.45 -10.58 -10.38
N ALA A 19 -14.60 -9.99 -10.01
CA ALA A 19 -15.13 -8.81 -10.68
C ALA A 19 -14.24 -7.59 -10.41
N SER A 20 -13.86 -7.36 -9.16
CA SER A 20 -12.89 -6.33 -8.75
C SER A 20 -11.60 -6.41 -9.54
N GLU A 21 -10.99 -7.59 -9.62
CA GLU A 21 -9.73 -7.78 -10.32
C GLU A 21 -9.85 -7.52 -11.83
N THR A 22 -10.91 -8.03 -12.45
CA THR A 22 -11.17 -7.82 -13.88
C THR A 22 -11.35 -6.34 -14.19
N LEU A 23 -12.19 -5.64 -13.41
CA LEU A 23 -12.45 -4.21 -13.57
C LEU A 23 -11.19 -3.35 -13.38
N LEU A 24 -10.33 -3.72 -12.43
CA LEU A 24 -9.07 -3.03 -12.19
C LEU A 24 -8.06 -3.29 -13.33
N LEU A 25 -7.96 -4.51 -13.86
CA LEU A 25 -7.10 -4.82 -15.00
C LEU A 25 -7.56 -4.09 -16.28
N ASP A 26 -8.86 -4.08 -16.56
CA ASP A 26 -9.42 -3.33 -17.70
C ASP A 26 -9.14 -1.82 -17.56
N SER A 27 -9.25 -1.29 -16.34
CA SER A 27 -8.90 0.10 -16.05
C SER A 27 -7.41 0.37 -16.29
N LEU A 28 -6.52 -0.55 -15.90
CA LEU A 28 -5.09 -0.42 -16.12
C LEU A 28 -4.75 -0.31 -17.61
N ASP A 29 -5.35 -1.16 -18.43
CA ASP A 29 -5.12 -1.16 -19.87
C ASP A 29 -5.68 0.10 -20.53
N MET A 30 -6.81 0.63 -20.05
CA MET A 30 -7.29 1.96 -20.48
C MET A 30 -6.29 3.07 -20.14
N TYR A 31 -5.80 3.14 -18.89
CA TYR A 31 -4.87 4.19 -18.48
C TYR A 31 -3.51 4.07 -19.19
N ARG A 32 -3.07 2.86 -19.54
CA ARG A 32 -1.93 2.62 -20.43
C ARG A 32 -2.17 3.17 -21.83
N ALA A 33 -3.34 2.87 -22.43
CA ALA A 33 -3.70 3.37 -23.75
C ALA A 33 -3.79 4.90 -23.80
N LEU A 34 -4.21 5.53 -22.69
CA LEU A 34 -4.25 6.98 -22.53
C LEU A 34 -2.89 7.60 -22.16
N CYS A 35 -1.85 6.78 -21.94
CA CYS A 35 -0.54 7.22 -21.44
C CYS A 35 -0.62 7.99 -20.11
N ASP A 36 -1.70 7.81 -19.35
CA ASP A 36 -1.89 8.44 -18.05
C ASP A 36 -1.20 7.60 -16.98
N ARG A 37 -0.03 8.07 -16.56
CA ARG A 37 0.80 7.38 -15.58
C ARG A 37 0.25 7.52 -14.16
N ALA A 38 -0.45 8.61 -13.84
CA ALA A 38 -1.03 8.79 -12.51
C ALA A 38 -2.19 7.81 -12.30
N GLY A 39 -3.08 7.67 -13.30
CA GLY A 39 -4.15 6.68 -13.26
C GLY A 39 -3.64 5.24 -13.22
N GLN A 40 -2.51 4.94 -13.85
CA GLN A 40 -1.84 3.63 -13.73
C GLN A 40 -1.37 3.36 -12.30
N VAL A 41 -0.81 4.35 -11.60
CA VAL A 41 -0.42 4.22 -10.18
C VAL A 41 -1.63 3.87 -9.33
N ASP A 42 -2.73 4.61 -9.46
CA ASP A 42 -3.93 4.42 -8.65
C ASP A 42 -4.51 3.01 -8.82
N VAL A 43 -4.55 2.52 -10.06
CA VAL A 43 -5.01 1.16 -10.37
C VAL A 43 -4.08 0.09 -9.81
N LEU A 44 -2.77 0.26 -9.93
CA LEU A 44 -1.79 -0.71 -9.41
C LEU A 44 -1.82 -0.79 -7.88
N LEU A 45 -2.00 0.34 -7.19
CA LEU A 45 -2.23 0.39 -5.75
C LEU A 45 -3.53 -0.33 -5.38
N GLY A 46 -4.61 -0.09 -6.13
CA GLY A 46 -5.89 -0.78 -5.95
C GLY A 46 -5.79 -2.30 -6.14
N LEU A 47 -5.07 -2.76 -7.16
CA LEU A 47 -4.78 -4.19 -7.39
C LEU A 47 -3.96 -4.78 -6.24
N GLY A 48 -2.92 -4.08 -5.76
CA GLY A 48 -2.14 -4.49 -4.60
C GLY A 48 -3.01 -4.71 -3.37
N ALA A 49 -3.89 -3.75 -3.05
CA ALA A 49 -4.80 -3.83 -1.91
C ALA A 49 -5.84 -4.96 -2.05
N ASN A 50 -6.44 -5.12 -3.23
CA ASN A 50 -7.40 -6.20 -3.52
C ASN A 50 -6.75 -7.58 -3.29
N VAL A 51 -5.54 -7.77 -3.80
CA VAL A 51 -4.85 -9.06 -3.77
C VAL A 51 -4.28 -9.39 -2.37
N ILE A 52 -3.89 -8.39 -1.57
CA ILE A 52 -3.56 -8.57 -0.14
C ILE A 52 -4.75 -9.18 0.62
N GLY A 53 -5.98 -8.71 0.35
CA GLY A 53 -7.20 -9.26 0.94
C GLY A 53 -7.42 -10.75 0.63
N HIS A 54 -6.88 -11.22 -0.50
CA HIS A 54 -7.03 -12.60 -0.98
C HIS A 54 -5.84 -13.51 -0.67
N ARG A 55 -4.84 -12.99 0.08
CA ARG A 55 -3.61 -13.70 0.49
C ARG A 55 -2.71 -14.17 -0.66
N ASP A 56 -2.87 -13.65 -1.88
CA ASP A 56 -1.94 -13.88 -3.00
C ASP A 56 -0.80 -12.85 -2.95
N PHE A 57 0.07 -13.05 -1.98
CA PHE A 57 1.13 -12.10 -1.65
C PHE A 57 2.17 -11.92 -2.78
N ILE A 58 2.29 -12.90 -3.68
CA ILE A 58 3.21 -12.82 -4.84
C ILE A 58 2.70 -11.78 -5.83
N ARG A 59 1.43 -11.87 -6.22
CA ARG A 59 0.85 -10.91 -7.17
C ARG A 59 0.73 -9.52 -6.55
N ALA A 60 0.36 -9.43 -5.27
CA ALA A 60 0.32 -8.17 -4.55
C ALA A 60 1.68 -7.46 -4.55
N ARG A 61 2.77 -8.20 -4.31
CA ARG A 61 4.13 -7.67 -4.38
C ARG A 61 4.45 -7.11 -5.76
N GLY A 62 4.13 -7.85 -6.82
CA GLY A 62 4.35 -7.40 -8.21
C GLY A 62 3.62 -6.10 -8.55
N TYR A 63 2.36 -5.96 -8.13
CA TYR A 63 1.60 -4.72 -8.36
C TYR A 63 2.17 -3.53 -7.58
N LEU A 64 2.56 -3.73 -6.32
CA LEU A 64 3.16 -2.68 -5.49
C LEU A 64 4.55 -2.26 -5.98
N GLU A 65 5.38 -3.18 -6.46
CA GLU A 65 6.69 -2.85 -7.05
C GLU A 65 6.54 -2.06 -8.35
N ALA A 66 5.57 -2.43 -9.21
CA ALA A 66 5.27 -1.69 -10.43
C ALA A 66 4.75 -0.27 -10.12
N ALA A 67 3.84 -0.14 -9.14
CA ALA A 67 3.35 1.16 -8.68
C ALA A 67 4.50 2.01 -8.10
N LEU A 68 5.40 1.42 -7.31
CA LEU A 68 6.54 2.10 -6.71
C LEU A 68 7.49 2.66 -7.76
N ALA A 69 7.80 1.88 -8.80
CA ALA A 69 8.64 2.33 -9.91
C ALA A 69 8.03 3.55 -10.60
N LEU A 70 6.73 3.48 -10.91
CA LEU A 70 6.02 4.57 -11.58
C LEU A 70 5.89 5.81 -10.68
N CYS A 71 5.62 5.65 -9.39
CA CYS A 71 5.59 6.76 -8.45
C CYS A 71 6.95 7.47 -8.33
N ARG A 72 8.05 6.71 -8.37
CA ARG A 72 9.41 7.28 -8.39
C ARG A 72 9.68 8.08 -9.66
N GLU A 73 9.26 7.58 -10.82
CA GLU A 73 9.36 8.32 -12.08
C GLU A 73 8.57 9.63 -12.05
N LEU A 74 7.40 9.61 -11.43
CA LEU A 74 6.51 10.77 -11.33
C LEU A 74 6.85 11.74 -10.19
N GLY A 75 7.77 11.36 -9.29
CA GLY A 75 8.00 12.10 -8.04
C GLY A 75 6.78 12.12 -7.10
N HIS A 76 5.87 11.15 -7.24
CA HIS A 76 4.63 11.06 -6.46
C HIS A 76 4.91 10.49 -5.06
N LEU A 77 5.36 11.34 -4.14
CA LEU A 77 5.84 10.94 -2.82
C LEU A 77 4.78 10.19 -1.98
N ALA A 78 3.51 10.58 -2.07
CA ALA A 78 2.42 9.90 -1.36
C ALA A 78 2.23 8.46 -1.86
N GLY A 79 2.25 8.25 -3.19
CA GLY A 79 2.17 6.90 -3.78
C GLY A 79 3.41 6.06 -3.47
N ILE A 80 4.60 6.66 -3.42
CA ILE A 80 5.83 5.96 -2.97
C ILE A 80 5.61 5.40 -1.56
N ALA A 81 5.13 6.23 -0.63
CA ALA A 81 4.88 5.80 0.73
C ALA A 81 3.83 4.68 0.81
N GLN A 82 2.71 4.82 0.11
CA GLN A 82 1.65 3.79 0.07
C GLN A 82 2.18 2.45 -0.46
N CYS A 83 3.00 2.46 -1.52
CA CYS A 83 3.63 1.24 -2.04
C CYS A 83 4.54 0.59 -0.98
N LEU A 84 5.35 1.40 -0.30
CA LEU A 84 6.30 0.93 0.72
C LEU A 84 5.57 0.38 1.96
N GLN A 85 4.44 0.97 2.38
CA GLN A 85 3.59 0.41 3.44
C GLN A 85 3.02 -0.95 3.03
N GLY A 86 2.50 -1.06 1.81
CA GLY A 86 2.00 -2.33 1.28
C GLY A 86 3.07 -3.42 1.28
N LEU A 87 4.28 -3.11 0.81
CA LEU A 87 5.42 -4.04 0.81
C LEU A 87 5.87 -4.40 2.23
N GLY A 88 5.87 -3.45 3.16
CA GLY A 88 6.16 -3.69 4.58
C GLY A 88 5.13 -4.62 5.23
N SER A 89 3.84 -4.40 4.96
CA SER A 89 2.75 -5.28 5.44
C SER A 89 2.89 -6.70 4.90
N LEU A 90 3.25 -6.87 3.62
CA LEU A 90 3.52 -8.18 3.04
C LEU A 90 4.72 -8.88 3.72
N ALA A 91 5.80 -8.15 3.99
CA ALA A 91 6.97 -8.68 4.69
C ALA A 91 6.62 -9.12 6.13
N LEU A 92 5.80 -8.34 6.86
CA LEU A 92 5.28 -8.72 8.19
C LEU A 92 4.49 -10.03 8.12
N ARG A 93 3.59 -10.18 7.14
CA ARG A 93 2.78 -11.41 6.97
C ARG A 93 3.62 -12.64 6.64
N HIS A 94 4.78 -12.45 6.02
CA HIS A 94 5.75 -13.51 5.75
C HIS A 94 6.75 -13.74 6.89
N GLY A 95 6.71 -12.93 7.95
CA GLY A 95 7.63 -13.02 9.09
C GLY A 95 9.02 -12.43 8.82
N ASP A 96 9.23 -11.74 7.70
CA ASP A 96 10.48 -11.03 7.42
C ASP A 96 10.47 -9.65 8.07
N LEU A 97 10.75 -9.65 9.38
CA LEU A 97 10.70 -8.46 10.22
C LEU A 97 11.73 -7.40 9.80
N MET A 98 12.90 -7.82 9.32
CA MET A 98 13.97 -6.91 8.90
C MET A 98 13.58 -6.17 7.60
N LEU A 99 13.02 -6.90 6.63
CA LEU A 99 12.56 -6.29 5.39
C LEU A 99 11.34 -5.39 5.62
N ALA A 100 10.44 -5.79 6.51
CA ALA A 100 9.31 -4.95 6.93
C ALA A 100 9.78 -3.62 7.53
N GLU A 101 10.73 -3.67 8.46
CA GLU A 101 11.30 -2.48 9.10
C GLU A 101 11.92 -1.53 8.07
N GLN A 102 12.70 -2.07 7.14
CA GLN A 102 13.35 -1.28 6.09
C GLN A 102 12.31 -0.54 5.23
N TRP A 103 11.25 -1.21 4.80
CA TRP A 103 10.22 -0.60 3.97
C TRP A 103 9.37 0.43 4.72
N LEU A 104 9.00 0.15 5.96
CA LEU A 104 8.21 1.07 6.79
C LEU A 104 8.99 2.34 7.17
N ASN A 105 10.29 2.21 7.43
CA ASN A 105 11.16 3.37 7.67
C ASN A 105 11.28 4.24 6.42
N GLN A 106 11.43 3.63 5.23
CA GLN A 106 11.44 4.38 3.97
C GLN A 106 10.09 5.07 3.69
N SER A 107 8.97 4.41 3.97
CA SER A 107 7.63 5.02 3.89
C SER A 107 7.55 6.26 4.78
N THR A 108 7.92 6.12 6.06
CA THR A 108 7.86 7.22 7.03
C THR A 108 8.74 8.39 6.61
N ALA A 109 9.92 8.13 6.05
CA ALA A 109 10.79 9.15 5.50
C ALA A 109 10.16 9.91 4.31
N ALA A 110 9.44 9.20 3.43
CA ALA A 110 8.72 9.81 2.32
C ALA A 110 7.52 10.66 2.79
N LEU A 111 6.85 10.25 3.87
CA LEU A 111 5.64 10.91 4.40
C LEU A 111 5.90 12.11 5.29
N ARG A 112 7.09 12.20 5.90
CA ARG A 112 7.54 13.37 6.66
C ARG A 112 7.47 14.69 5.88
N VAL A 113 7.29 14.63 4.56
CA VAL A 113 7.22 15.77 3.66
C VAL A 113 5.77 16.17 3.30
N ILE A 114 4.76 15.37 3.66
CA ILE A 114 3.43 15.47 3.03
C ILE A 114 2.27 15.70 4.02
N THR A 115 1.93 14.75 4.89
CA THR A 115 0.66 14.78 5.66
C THR A 115 0.67 13.90 6.90
N ALA A 116 -0.12 14.28 7.93
CA ALA A 116 -0.21 13.56 9.21
C ALA A 116 -0.94 12.20 9.13
N GLN A 117 -1.91 12.06 8.22
CA GLN A 117 -2.72 10.84 8.06
C GLN A 117 -1.86 9.62 7.68
N ASP A 118 -0.96 9.79 6.72
CA ASP A 118 -0.13 8.67 6.25
C ASP A 118 0.92 8.27 7.30
N ILE A 119 1.34 9.21 8.15
CA ILE A 119 2.22 8.95 9.29
C ILE A 119 1.52 8.05 10.31
N SER A 120 0.21 8.21 10.50
CA SER A 120 -0.59 7.36 11.40
C SER A 120 -0.57 5.89 10.98
N SER A 121 -0.82 5.59 9.69
CA SER A 121 -0.81 4.21 9.17
C SER A 121 0.59 3.57 9.19
N SER A 122 1.64 4.34 8.86
CA SER A 122 3.02 3.84 8.98
C SER A 122 3.40 3.56 10.43
N SER A 123 2.95 4.39 11.37
CA SER A 123 3.22 4.23 12.81
C SER A 123 2.52 3.00 13.39
N GLU A 124 1.30 2.70 12.93
CA GLU A 124 0.58 1.49 13.32
C GLU A 124 1.35 0.22 12.93
N LEU A 125 1.82 0.15 11.67
CA LEU A 125 2.58 -0.99 11.16
C LEU A 125 3.94 -1.16 11.87
N LEU A 126 4.60 -0.07 12.25
CA LEU A 126 5.81 -0.11 13.08
C LEU A 126 5.51 -0.60 14.51
N GLY A 127 4.33 -0.29 15.04
CA GLY A 127 3.86 -0.83 16.33
C GLY A 127 3.64 -2.34 16.27
N GLU A 128 3.04 -2.84 15.20
CA GLU A 128 2.89 -4.28 14.97
C GLU A 128 4.24 -4.98 14.84
N LEU A 129 5.17 -4.41 14.07
CA LEU A 129 6.53 -4.93 13.95
C LEU A 129 7.21 -5.08 15.32
N ALA A 130 7.18 -4.04 16.14
CA ALA A 130 7.77 -4.06 17.47
C ALA A 130 7.10 -5.10 18.39
N TYR A 131 5.79 -5.32 18.24
CA TYR A 131 5.07 -6.38 18.94
C TYR A 131 5.59 -7.76 18.56
N TRP A 132 5.77 -8.04 17.26
CA TRP A 132 6.31 -9.31 16.76
C TRP A 132 7.77 -9.54 17.16
N GLN A 133 8.55 -8.48 17.34
CA GLN A 133 9.92 -8.55 17.87
C GLN A 133 9.99 -8.72 19.40
N GLY A 134 8.85 -8.68 20.11
CA GLY A 134 8.80 -8.74 21.58
C GLY A 134 9.10 -7.41 22.28
N ASN A 135 9.26 -6.32 21.54
CA ASN A 135 9.51 -4.97 22.04
C ASN A 135 8.20 -4.25 22.39
N TYR A 136 7.51 -4.72 23.42
CA TYR A 136 6.17 -4.24 23.80
C TYR A 136 6.13 -2.76 24.20
N THR A 137 7.21 -2.21 24.74
CA THR A 137 7.33 -0.79 25.09
C THR A 137 7.31 0.09 23.86
N GLU A 138 8.07 -0.27 22.83
CA GLU A 138 8.10 0.45 21.56
C GLU A 138 6.78 0.27 20.79
N ALA A 139 6.24 -0.96 20.75
CA ALA A 139 4.94 -1.24 20.15
C ALA A 139 3.85 -0.31 20.71
N ARG A 140 3.78 -0.19 22.04
CA ARG A 140 2.81 0.70 22.71
C ARG A 140 3.01 2.17 22.34
N ALA A 141 4.25 2.64 22.29
CA ALA A 141 4.55 4.03 21.93
C ALA A 141 4.09 4.34 20.49
N ARG A 142 4.33 3.41 19.56
CA ARG A 142 3.94 3.54 18.15
C ARG A 142 2.43 3.48 17.93
N PHE A 143 1.72 2.59 18.63
CA PHE A 143 0.26 2.58 18.60
C PHE A 143 -0.34 3.88 19.16
N GLN A 144 0.22 4.41 20.26
CA GLN A 144 -0.23 5.69 20.82
C GLN A 144 0.06 6.88 19.91
N GLU A 145 1.16 6.85 19.15
CA GLU A 145 1.48 7.84 18.14
C GLU A 145 0.48 7.80 16.98
N SER A 146 0.17 6.61 16.45
CA SER A 146 -0.85 6.40 15.42
C SER A 146 -2.23 6.93 15.85
N LEU A 147 -2.69 6.57 17.06
CA LEU A 147 -3.96 7.03 17.65
C LEU A 147 -4.06 8.54 17.85
N ARG A 148 -2.93 9.24 18.04
CA ARG A 148 -2.91 10.70 18.18
C ARG A 148 -3.03 11.40 16.82
N LEU A 149 -2.60 10.71 15.76
CA LEU A 149 -2.52 11.24 14.41
C LEU A 149 -3.72 10.82 13.53
N SER A 150 -4.59 9.91 14.00
CA SER A 150 -5.86 9.53 13.37
C SER A 150 -6.99 10.48 13.74
#